data_AF-A0A5J5BSF2-F1
#
_entry.id   AF-A0A5J5BSF2-F1
#
_cell.length_a   1.000
_cell.length_b   1.000
_cell.length_c   1.000
_cell.angle_alpha   90.00
_cell.angle_beta   90.00
_cell.angle_gamma   90.00
#
_symmetry.space_group_name_H-M   'P 1'
#
loop_
_entity.id
_entity.type
_entity.pdbx_description
1 polymer ?
#
loop_
_entity_poly.entity_id
_entity_poly.type
_entity_poly.pdbx_seq_one_letter_code
_entity_poly.pdbx_strand_id
1 'polypeptide(L)'
;MDSWTGFSLLAFKSLTGFVKLSLASAVMLCLELWYFTAVILMVGGLKNPAIAVDAVSICMNLQLWTLMIALGFNAAVSVRVSNELGAGRPKAAKLSILVTVFTSGMLGIVFTAVILATKNHFPKLFTAKPLVMRETSKLGYPLSATILLNGIQPVLHGVAVGAGWQFQVALINVGCYYIIGLPVGALLGYAFKLNVQGIWSGMLVGGFLQAVIMLYIIIQTNWRKEALQAEDRVKQWGGPSEPQQTS
;
A
#
# COMPACT_ATOMS: atom_id res chain seq x y z
N MET A 1 10.63 27.51 -30.96
CA MET A 1 9.20 27.33 -30.62
C MET A 1 8.73 26.24 -31.58
N ASP A 2 9.16 25.00 -31.39
CA ASP A 2 8.96 23.95 -32.40
C ASP A 2 8.68 22.63 -31.68
N SER A 3 7.53 22.57 -31.00
CA SER A 3 7.14 21.42 -30.18
C SER A 3 6.28 20.39 -30.93
N TRP A 4 6.03 20.57 -32.22
CA TRP A 4 5.18 19.66 -32.99
C TRP A 4 5.79 19.24 -34.33
N THR A 5 6.23 17.98 -34.39
CA THR A 5 6.84 17.34 -35.58
C THR A 5 5.86 16.42 -36.34
N GLY A 6 4.55 16.55 -36.08
CA GLY A 6 3.48 15.77 -36.75
C GLY A 6 3.04 14.50 -36.01
N PHE A 7 2.13 13.73 -36.61
CA PHE A 7 1.69 12.42 -36.09
C PHE A 7 2.80 11.38 -36.32
N SER A 8 3.56 11.08 -35.27
CA SER A 8 4.62 10.07 -35.31
C SER A 8 4.20 8.80 -34.55
N LEU A 9 4.29 7.65 -35.22
CA LEU A 9 4.09 6.33 -34.61
C LEU A 9 5.21 5.97 -33.60
N LEU A 10 6.26 6.80 -33.44
CA LEU A 10 7.27 6.65 -32.38
C LEU A 10 6.65 6.65 -30.97
N ALA A 11 5.57 7.41 -30.75
CA ALA A 11 4.84 7.43 -29.47
C ALA A 11 4.27 6.05 -29.10
N PHE A 12 3.87 5.24 -30.09
CA PHE A 12 3.35 3.89 -29.88
C PHE A 12 4.43 2.85 -29.57
N LYS A 13 5.70 3.12 -29.93
CA LYS A 13 6.84 2.22 -29.64
C LYS A 13 7.19 2.20 -28.15
N SER A 14 7.09 3.36 -27.49
CA SER A 14 7.24 3.54 -26.03
C SER A 14 6.03 3.02 -25.23
N LEU A 15 4.85 2.95 -25.87
CA LEU A 15 3.59 2.57 -25.23
C LEU A 15 3.59 1.14 -24.68
N THR A 16 4.33 0.22 -25.29
CA THR A 16 4.38 -1.19 -24.84
C THR A 16 5.00 -1.34 -23.44
N GLY A 17 6.07 -0.60 -23.14
CA GLY A 17 6.69 -0.56 -21.81
C GLY A 17 5.78 0.09 -20.77
N PHE A 18 5.15 1.21 -21.14
CA PHE A 18 4.18 1.92 -20.31
C PHE A 18 2.93 1.07 -19.99
N VAL A 19 2.39 0.36 -20.98
CA VAL A 19 1.24 -0.55 -20.83
C VAL A 19 1.60 -1.70 -19.90
N LYS A 20 2.80 -2.29 -20.03
CA LYS A 20 3.25 -3.37 -19.13
C LYS A 20 3.35 -2.89 -17.67
N LEU A 21 3.89 -1.68 -17.45
CA LEU A 21 4.01 -1.08 -16.12
C LEU A 21 2.61 -0.75 -15.53
N SER A 22 1.75 -0.16 -16.35
CA SER A 22 0.37 0.21 -15.99
C SER A 22 -0.47 -1.03 -15.67
N LEU A 23 -0.33 -2.11 -16.44
CA LEU A 23 -1.01 -3.37 -16.19
C LEU A 23 -0.54 -4.00 -14.89
N ALA A 24 0.77 -3.99 -14.61
CA ALA A 24 1.31 -4.47 -13.33
C ALA A 24 0.77 -3.67 -12.14
N SER A 25 0.66 -2.34 -12.29
CA SER A 25 0.03 -1.45 -11.29
C SER A 25 -1.44 -1.79 -11.06
N ALA A 26 -2.20 -1.97 -12.14
CA ALA A 26 -3.62 -2.29 -12.10
C ALA A 26 -3.86 -3.64 -11.41
N VAL A 27 -3.08 -4.67 -11.77
CA VAL A 27 -3.16 -6.00 -11.14
C VAL A 27 -2.85 -5.92 -9.65
N MET A 28 -1.81 -5.18 -9.26
CA MET A 28 -1.45 -4.99 -7.85
C MET A 28 -2.60 -4.37 -7.05
N LEU A 29 -3.24 -3.32 -7.58
CA LEU A 29 -4.37 -2.64 -6.93
C LEU A 29 -5.62 -3.53 -6.90
N CYS A 30 -5.91 -4.27 -7.97
CA CYS A 30 -7.00 -5.23 -8.01
C CYS A 30 -6.84 -6.34 -6.97
N LEU A 31 -5.63 -6.89 -6.82
CA LEU A 31 -5.33 -7.90 -5.79
C LEU A 31 -5.56 -7.35 -4.38
N GLU A 32 -5.22 -6.10 -4.14
CA GLU A 32 -5.44 -5.48 -2.83
C GLU A 32 -6.94 -5.28 -2.54
N LEU A 33 -7.70 -4.80 -3.51
CA LEU A 33 -9.16 -4.65 -3.37
C LEU A 33 -9.87 -6.00 -3.22
N TRP A 34 -9.52 -6.99 -4.03
CA TRP A 34 -10.11 -8.33 -3.96
C TRP A 34 -9.79 -9.03 -2.66
N TYR A 35 -8.61 -8.78 -2.09
CA TYR A 35 -8.25 -9.28 -0.78
C TYR A 35 -9.19 -8.75 0.32
N PHE A 36 -9.45 -7.44 0.36
CA PHE A 36 -10.42 -6.87 1.30
C PHE A 36 -11.83 -7.42 1.09
N THR A 37 -12.27 -7.59 -0.16
CA THR A 37 -13.56 -8.23 -0.48
C THR A 37 -13.62 -9.66 0.05
N ALA A 38 -12.56 -10.45 -0.14
CA ALA A 38 -12.49 -11.82 0.38
C ALA A 38 -12.57 -11.86 1.92
N VAL A 39 -11.87 -10.96 2.61
CA VAL A 39 -11.94 -10.83 4.07
C VAL A 39 -13.36 -10.49 4.55
N ILE A 40 -14.04 -9.55 3.88
CA ILE A 40 -15.43 -9.19 4.22
C ILE A 40 -16.38 -10.37 3.97
N LEU A 41 -16.21 -11.10 2.87
CA LEU A 41 -17.00 -12.31 2.59
C LEU A 41 -16.78 -13.38 3.67
N MET A 42 -15.55 -13.56 4.16
CA MET A 42 -15.28 -14.47 5.27
C MET A 42 -16.00 -14.01 6.56
N VAL A 43 -15.96 -12.72 6.88
CA VAL A 43 -16.70 -12.17 8.02
C VAL A 43 -18.22 -12.41 7.87
N GLY A 44 -18.76 -12.29 6.65
CA GLY A 44 -20.15 -12.57 6.33
C GLY A 44 -20.57 -14.04 6.49
N GLY A 45 -19.61 -14.98 6.49
CA GLY A 45 -19.85 -16.40 6.75
C GLY A 45 -19.91 -16.78 8.24
N LEU A 46 -19.75 -15.83 9.16
CA LEU A 46 -19.80 -16.10 10.61
C LEU A 46 -21.25 -16.27 11.12
N LYS A 47 -21.42 -16.92 12.29
CA LYS A 47 -22.75 -17.21 12.87
C LYS A 47 -23.61 -15.98 13.17
N ASN A 48 -23.01 -14.82 13.44
CA ASN A 48 -23.71 -13.55 13.69
C ASN A 48 -23.27 -12.49 12.65
N PRO A 49 -23.60 -12.68 11.36
CA PRO A 49 -22.95 -11.95 10.29
C PRO A 49 -23.36 -10.48 10.28
N ALA A 50 -24.63 -10.15 10.59
CA ALA A 50 -25.09 -8.77 10.59
C ALA A 50 -24.32 -7.88 11.58
N ILE A 51 -24.13 -8.33 12.83
CA ILE A 51 -23.40 -7.55 13.85
C ILE A 51 -21.91 -7.48 13.51
N ALA A 52 -21.33 -8.59 13.05
CA ALA A 52 -19.92 -8.68 12.68
C ALA A 52 -19.58 -7.77 11.49
N VAL A 53 -20.38 -7.83 10.42
CA VAL A 53 -20.21 -7.02 9.21
C VAL A 53 -20.46 -5.54 9.52
N ASP A 54 -21.48 -5.19 10.31
CA ASP A 54 -21.72 -3.80 10.73
C ASP A 54 -20.50 -3.24 11.50
N ALA A 55 -19.97 -4.00 12.46
CA ALA A 55 -18.82 -3.58 13.27
C ALA A 55 -17.54 -3.44 12.43
N VAL A 56 -17.27 -4.38 11.53
CA VAL A 56 -16.13 -4.32 10.60
C VAL A 56 -16.26 -3.16 9.65
N SER A 57 -17.45 -2.91 9.09
CA SER A 57 -17.69 -1.82 8.15
C SER A 57 -17.43 -0.46 8.77
N ILE A 58 -17.80 -0.25 10.04
CA ILE A 58 -17.46 0.98 10.77
C ILE A 58 -15.94 1.14 10.89
N CYS A 59 -15.22 0.08 11.26
CA CYS A 59 -13.77 0.11 11.39
C CYS A 59 -13.08 0.36 10.04
N MET A 60 -13.56 -0.27 8.96
CA MET A 60 -13.04 -0.09 7.60
C MET A 60 -13.27 1.33 7.08
N ASN A 61 -14.39 1.97 7.42
CA ASN A 61 -14.63 3.38 7.08
C ASN A 61 -13.58 4.30 7.72
N LEU A 62 -13.28 4.12 9.01
CA LEU A 62 -12.22 4.88 9.68
C LEU A 62 -10.85 4.59 9.09
N GLN A 63 -10.58 3.33 8.75
CA GLN A 63 -9.34 2.95 8.06
C GLN A 63 -9.22 3.67 6.71
N LEU A 64 -10.31 3.80 5.95
CA LEU A 64 -10.30 4.49 4.66
C LEU A 64 -9.92 5.96 4.78
N TRP A 65 -10.35 6.65 5.83
CA TRP A 65 -9.94 8.03 6.10
C TRP A 65 -8.43 8.14 6.35
N THR A 66 -7.89 7.26 7.18
CA THR A 66 -6.43 7.22 7.42
C THR A 66 -5.66 6.82 6.16
N LEU A 67 -6.25 5.96 5.33
CA LEU A 67 -5.64 5.51 4.09
C LEU A 67 -5.50 6.65 3.08
N MET A 68 -6.45 7.58 2.99
CA MET A 68 -6.33 8.75 2.09
C MET A 68 -5.07 9.57 2.37
N ILE A 69 -4.74 9.74 3.64
CA ILE A 69 -3.52 10.45 4.06
C ILE A 69 -2.28 9.63 3.67
N ALA A 70 -2.30 8.33 3.92
CA ALA A 70 -1.20 7.43 3.58
C ALA A 70 -0.97 7.32 2.05
N LEU A 71 -2.04 7.39 1.24
CA LEU A 71 -1.95 7.47 -0.22
C LEU A 71 -1.29 8.78 -0.68
N GLY A 72 -1.51 9.89 0.04
CA GLY A 72 -0.78 11.13 -0.20
C GLY A 72 0.74 10.94 -0.04
N PHE A 73 1.19 10.26 1.01
CA PHE A 73 2.59 9.92 1.20
C PHE A 73 3.11 8.93 0.15
N ASN A 74 2.31 7.93 -0.23
CA ASN A 74 2.63 6.98 -1.30
C ASN A 74 2.94 7.73 -2.62
N ALA A 75 2.05 8.63 -3.04
CA ALA A 75 2.25 9.41 -4.26
C ALA A 75 3.47 10.34 -4.16
N ALA A 76 3.63 11.04 -3.03
CA ALA A 76 4.75 11.95 -2.81
C ALA A 76 6.11 11.24 -2.87
N VAL A 77 6.25 10.11 -2.17
CA VAL A 77 7.50 9.34 -2.16
C VAL A 77 7.76 8.69 -3.51
N SER A 78 6.73 8.21 -4.20
CA SER A 78 6.84 7.61 -5.54
C SER A 78 7.44 8.61 -6.54
N VAL A 79 6.90 9.83 -6.57
CA VAL A 79 7.41 10.89 -7.47
C VAL A 79 8.84 11.29 -7.07
N ARG A 80 9.11 11.48 -5.78
CA ARG A 80 10.44 11.86 -5.29
C ARG A 80 11.50 10.81 -5.61
N VAL A 81 11.22 9.53 -5.33
CA VAL A 81 12.16 8.43 -5.60
C VAL A 81 12.37 8.26 -7.10
N SER A 82 11.31 8.32 -7.90
CA SER A 82 11.41 8.24 -9.37
C SER A 82 12.30 9.35 -9.93
N ASN A 83 12.08 10.61 -9.52
CA ASN A 83 12.86 11.75 -9.98
C ASN A 83 14.33 11.69 -9.55
N GLU A 84 14.62 11.37 -8.29
CA GLU A 84 16.00 11.29 -7.79
C GLU A 84 16.77 10.11 -8.41
N LEU A 85 16.09 8.98 -8.67
CA LEU A 85 16.69 7.86 -9.40
C LEU A 85 16.95 8.22 -10.86
N GLY A 86 16.00 8.84 -11.55
CA GLY A 86 16.16 9.30 -12.93
C GLY A 86 17.23 10.38 -13.10
N ALA A 87 17.49 11.17 -12.06
CA ALA A 87 18.56 12.16 -12.02
C ALA A 87 19.94 11.58 -11.62
N GLY A 88 20.06 10.26 -11.42
CA GLY A 88 21.32 9.62 -11.01
C GLY A 88 21.75 9.95 -9.57
N ARG A 89 20.81 10.31 -8.69
CA ARG A 89 21.06 10.76 -7.30
C ARG A 89 20.60 9.74 -6.25
N PRO A 90 21.24 8.56 -6.13
CA PRO A 90 20.78 7.48 -5.26
C PRO A 90 20.82 7.83 -3.76
N LYS A 91 21.72 8.72 -3.34
CA LYS A 91 21.78 9.19 -1.93
C LYS A 91 20.55 10.03 -1.57
N ALA A 92 20.10 10.90 -2.48
CA ALA A 92 18.92 11.74 -2.28
C ALA A 92 17.63 10.89 -2.32
N ALA A 93 17.57 9.86 -3.16
CA ALA A 93 16.50 8.88 -3.15
C ALA A 93 16.38 8.18 -1.77
N LYS A 94 17.49 7.65 -1.23
CA LYS A 94 17.49 7.03 0.12
C LYS A 94 17.04 7.99 1.21
N LEU A 95 17.51 9.24 1.18
CA LEU A 95 17.12 10.25 2.15
C LEU A 95 15.61 10.55 2.08
N SER A 96 15.07 10.68 0.86
CA SER A 96 13.64 10.91 0.63
C SER A 96 12.79 9.77 1.21
N ILE A 97 13.24 8.52 1.03
CA ILE A 97 12.60 7.34 1.61
C ILE A 97 12.61 7.42 3.13
N LEU A 98 13.78 7.65 3.74
CA LEU A 98 13.94 7.69 5.18
C LEU A 98 13.07 8.77 5.84
N VAL A 99 13.11 9.99 5.30
CA VAL A 99 12.31 11.13 5.82
C VAL A 99 10.81 10.84 5.70
N THR A 100 10.38 10.25 4.58
CA THR A 100 8.95 9.96 4.38
C THR A 100 8.46 8.84 5.29
N VAL A 101 9.23 7.76 5.43
CA VAL A 101 8.92 6.65 6.35
C VAL A 101 8.84 7.15 7.79
N PHE A 102 9.79 8.00 8.21
CA PHE A 102 9.78 8.55 9.56
C PHE A 102 8.57 9.46 9.80
N THR A 103 8.31 10.39 8.87
CA THR A 103 7.20 11.35 9.00
C THR A 103 5.84 10.65 8.99
N SER A 104 5.64 9.72 8.05
CA SER A 104 4.40 8.93 7.95
C SER A 104 4.24 7.98 9.15
N GLY A 105 5.33 7.37 9.62
CA GLY A 105 5.33 6.54 10.82
C GLY A 105 4.95 7.32 12.08
N MET A 106 5.48 8.52 12.26
CA MET A 106 5.09 9.41 13.38
C MET A 106 3.61 9.76 13.33
N LEU A 107 3.09 10.11 12.14
CA LEU A 107 1.67 10.41 11.97
C LEU A 107 0.80 9.16 12.22
N GLY A 108 1.25 7.99 11.76
CA GLY A 108 0.61 6.70 12.03
C GLY A 108 0.49 6.42 13.53
N ILE A 109 1.55 6.66 14.31
CA ILE A 109 1.53 6.53 15.78
C ILE A 109 0.51 7.48 16.41
N VAL A 110 0.44 8.73 15.94
CA VAL A 110 -0.55 9.70 16.42
C VAL A 110 -1.98 9.21 16.15
N PHE A 111 -2.29 8.73 14.93
CA PHE A 111 -3.61 8.19 14.61
C PHE A 111 -3.94 6.93 15.41
N THR A 112 -2.98 6.02 15.61
CA THR A 112 -3.13 4.85 16.46
C THR A 112 -3.46 5.26 17.91
N ALA A 113 -2.77 6.25 18.46
CA ALA A 113 -3.04 6.76 19.81
C ALA A 113 -4.45 7.37 19.92
N VAL A 114 -4.87 8.17 18.93
CA VAL A 114 -6.22 8.76 18.87
C VAL A 114 -7.30 7.68 18.82
N ILE A 115 -7.13 6.65 18.00
CA ILE A 115 -8.11 5.54 17.88
C ILE A 115 -8.17 4.72 19.18
N LEU A 116 -7.03 4.44 19.81
CA LEU A 116 -7.00 3.73 21.10
C LEU A 116 -7.70 4.54 22.21
N ALA A 117 -7.46 5.85 22.27
CA ALA A 117 -8.11 6.73 23.24
C ALA A 117 -9.63 6.82 23.00
N THR A 118 -10.05 6.83 21.73
CA THR A 118 -11.47 7.00 21.35
C THR A 118 -12.22 5.70 21.15
N LYS A 119 -11.60 4.52 21.30
CA LYS A 119 -12.19 3.21 20.96
C LYS A 119 -13.53 2.88 21.62
N ASN A 120 -13.77 3.42 22.80
CA ASN A 120 -15.00 3.21 23.56
C ASN A 120 -16.09 4.25 23.22
N HIS A 121 -15.74 5.30 22.48
CA HIS A 121 -16.60 6.45 22.21
C HIS A 121 -16.95 6.59 20.72
N PHE A 122 -16.00 6.39 19.81
CA PHE A 122 -16.24 6.56 18.38
C PHE A 122 -17.37 5.69 17.82
N PRO A 123 -17.63 4.44 18.28
CA PRO A 123 -18.71 3.64 17.71
C PRO A 123 -20.10 4.28 17.86
N LYS A 124 -20.27 5.13 18.89
CA LYS A 124 -21.52 5.87 19.14
C LYS A 124 -21.87 6.84 18.01
N LEU A 125 -20.88 7.30 17.26
CA LEU A 125 -21.08 8.22 16.13
C LEU A 125 -21.64 7.52 14.89
N PHE A 126 -21.48 6.20 14.79
CA PHE A 126 -21.87 5.42 13.62
C PHE A 126 -23.12 4.57 13.83
N THR A 127 -23.41 4.16 15.07
CA THR A 127 -24.55 3.28 15.33
C THR A 127 -25.14 3.49 16.73
N ALA A 128 -26.46 3.37 16.80
CA ALA A 128 -27.21 3.38 18.06
C ALA A 128 -27.39 1.97 18.65
N LYS A 129 -27.00 0.90 17.95
CA LYS A 129 -27.19 -0.50 18.39
C LYS A 129 -26.11 -0.89 19.42
N PRO A 130 -26.47 -1.20 20.69
CA PRO A 130 -25.48 -1.49 21.74
C PRO A 130 -24.57 -2.69 21.44
N LEU A 131 -25.13 -3.72 20.79
CA LEU A 131 -24.36 -4.92 20.41
C LEU A 131 -23.28 -4.61 19.38
N VAL A 132 -23.61 -3.79 18.36
CA VAL A 132 -22.63 -3.37 17.34
C VAL A 132 -21.57 -2.48 17.98
N MET A 133 -21.96 -1.53 18.84
CA MET A 133 -20.99 -0.69 19.56
C MET A 133 -19.98 -1.51 20.36
N ARG A 134 -20.44 -2.52 21.11
CA ARG A 134 -19.56 -3.38 21.92
C ARG A 134 -18.59 -4.16 21.05
N GLU A 135 -19.05 -4.71 19.93
CA GLU A 135 -18.17 -5.43 18.98
C GLU A 135 -17.18 -4.47 18.31
N THR A 136 -17.61 -3.31 17.84
CA THR A 136 -16.72 -2.28 17.26
C THR A 136 -15.66 -1.81 18.26
N SER A 137 -16.01 -1.61 19.54
CA SER A 137 -15.03 -1.25 20.57
C SER A 137 -13.98 -2.33 20.82
N LYS A 138 -14.32 -3.62 20.68
CA LYS A 138 -13.35 -4.72 20.72
C LYS A 138 -12.44 -4.72 19.50
N LEU A 139 -12.97 -4.39 18.33
CA LEU A 139 -12.21 -4.23 17.09
C LEU A 139 -11.33 -2.98 17.07
N GLY A 140 -11.51 -2.05 18.01
CA GLY A 140 -10.64 -0.88 18.13
C GLY A 140 -9.15 -1.23 18.33
N TYR A 141 -8.84 -2.34 19.02
CA TYR A 141 -7.46 -2.81 19.16
C TYR A 141 -6.86 -3.27 17.83
N PRO A 142 -7.44 -4.25 17.10
CA PRO A 142 -6.91 -4.67 15.81
C PRO A 142 -6.93 -3.53 14.77
N LEU A 143 -7.94 -2.65 14.80
CA LEU A 143 -7.97 -1.44 13.96
C LEU A 143 -6.76 -0.53 14.22
N SER A 144 -6.44 -0.27 15.49
CA SER A 144 -5.30 0.58 15.85
C SER A 144 -3.95 0.00 15.38
N ALA A 145 -3.82 -1.32 15.42
CA ALA A 145 -2.66 -2.03 14.89
C ALA A 145 -2.61 -1.95 13.34
N THR A 146 -3.76 -2.07 12.67
CA THR A 146 -3.85 -1.88 11.21
C THR A 146 -3.47 -0.47 10.79
N ILE A 147 -3.91 0.55 11.53
CA ILE A 147 -3.55 1.96 11.26
C ILE A 147 -2.05 2.19 11.44
N LEU A 148 -1.45 1.60 12.47
CA LEU A 148 0.00 1.70 12.69
C LEU A 148 0.77 1.11 11.51
N LEU A 149 0.36 -0.09 11.06
CA LEU A 149 0.97 -0.76 9.92
C LEU A 149 0.78 0.04 8.62
N ASN A 150 -0.43 0.57 8.40
CA ASN A 150 -0.74 1.46 7.27
C ASN A 150 -0.01 2.81 7.35
N GLY A 151 0.60 3.17 8.48
CA GLY A 151 1.48 4.33 8.56
C GLY A 151 2.78 4.15 7.78
N ILE A 152 3.24 2.91 7.60
CA ILE A 152 4.51 2.60 6.92
C ILE A 152 4.26 1.96 5.56
N GLN A 153 3.30 1.03 5.49
CA GLN A 153 3.12 0.15 4.34
C GLN A 153 2.86 0.87 3.01
N PRO A 154 1.97 1.88 2.92
CA PRO A 154 1.74 2.62 1.68
C PRO A 154 2.95 3.42 1.23
N VAL A 155 3.80 3.88 2.16
CA VAL A 155 5.08 4.52 1.80
C VAL A 155 5.99 3.53 1.10
N LEU A 156 6.14 2.31 1.64
CA LEU A 156 6.95 1.26 1.01
C LEU A 156 6.43 0.90 -0.39
N HIS A 157 5.10 0.83 -0.56
CA HIS A 157 4.48 0.67 -1.87
C HIS A 157 4.83 1.82 -2.82
N GLY A 158 4.77 3.08 -2.34
CA GLY A 158 5.14 4.25 -3.13
C GLY A 158 6.60 4.21 -3.57
N VAL A 159 7.51 3.77 -2.69
CA VAL A 159 8.93 3.57 -3.01
C VAL A 159 9.10 2.53 -4.12
N ALA A 160 8.39 1.40 -4.01
CA ALA A 160 8.46 0.35 -5.02
C ALA A 160 7.89 0.80 -6.37
N VAL A 161 6.83 1.61 -6.39
CA VAL A 161 6.32 2.23 -7.62
C VAL A 161 7.35 3.18 -8.20
N GLY A 162 7.94 4.07 -7.40
CA GLY A 162 8.98 5.01 -7.83
C GLY A 162 10.26 4.33 -8.34
N ALA A 163 10.60 3.15 -7.82
CA ALA A 163 11.73 2.34 -8.29
C ALA A 163 11.39 1.41 -9.47
N GLY A 164 10.10 1.21 -9.78
CA GLY A 164 9.63 0.34 -10.86
C GLY A 164 9.50 -1.14 -10.51
N TRP A 165 9.37 -1.50 -9.22
CA TRP A 165 9.31 -2.89 -8.73
C TRP A 165 7.89 -3.46 -8.59
N GLN A 166 6.91 -2.86 -9.25
CA GLN A 166 5.48 -3.16 -9.06
C GLN A 166 5.14 -4.65 -9.24
N PHE A 167 5.75 -5.31 -10.24
CA PHE A 167 5.52 -6.73 -10.49
C PHE A 167 6.03 -7.63 -9.34
N GLN A 168 7.24 -7.36 -8.83
CA GLN A 168 7.80 -8.09 -7.70
C GLN A 168 6.94 -7.90 -6.44
N VAL A 169 6.46 -6.68 -6.22
CA VAL A 169 5.53 -6.36 -5.13
C VAL A 169 4.21 -7.09 -5.28
N ALA A 170 3.65 -7.16 -6.49
CA ALA A 170 2.41 -7.89 -6.73
C ALA A 170 2.55 -9.38 -6.34
N LEU A 171 3.68 -10.02 -6.68
CA LEU A 171 3.97 -11.41 -6.28
C LEU A 171 4.06 -11.57 -4.76
N ILE A 172 4.72 -10.63 -4.07
CA ILE A 172 4.82 -10.63 -2.61
C ILE A 172 3.43 -10.47 -1.99
N ASN A 173 2.59 -9.58 -2.52
CA ASN A 173 1.22 -9.39 -2.06
C ASN A 173 0.40 -10.68 -2.22
N VAL A 174 0.51 -11.38 -3.35
CA VAL A 174 -0.16 -12.69 -3.54
C VAL A 174 0.27 -13.68 -2.45
N GLY A 175 1.57 -13.83 -2.22
CA GLY A 175 2.09 -14.74 -1.20
C GLY A 175 1.64 -14.38 0.22
N CYS A 176 1.81 -13.12 0.62
CA CYS A 176 1.53 -12.70 1.99
C CYS A 176 0.02 -12.67 2.28
N TYR A 177 -0.79 -12.16 1.36
CA TYR A 177 -2.22 -11.96 1.61
C TYR A 177 -3.03 -13.21 1.33
N TYR A 178 -2.82 -13.86 0.19
CA TYR A 178 -3.67 -14.96 -0.25
C TYR A 178 -3.18 -16.33 0.23
N ILE A 179 -1.87 -16.57 0.22
CA ILE A 179 -1.31 -17.88 0.62
C ILE A 179 -1.20 -17.97 2.14
N ILE A 180 -0.92 -16.86 2.83
CA ILE A 180 -0.71 -16.85 4.29
C ILE A 180 -1.87 -16.16 5.01
N GLY A 181 -2.17 -14.91 4.68
CA GLY A 181 -3.16 -14.09 5.39
C GLY A 181 -4.56 -14.69 5.42
N LEU A 182 -5.11 -15.08 4.25
CA LEU A 182 -6.45 -15.67 4.17
C LEU A 182 -6.56 -17.01 4.91
N PRO A 183 -5.66 -18.00 4.72
CA PRO A 183 -5.75 -19.26 5.46
C PRO A 183 -5.58 -19.10 6.96
N VAL A 184 -4.66 -18.24 7.42
CA VAL A 184 -4.48 -17.94 8.84
C VAL A 184 -5.75 -17.28 9.40
N GLY A 185 -6.33 -16.32 8.67
CA GLY A 185 -7.58 -15.67 9.05
C GLY A 185 -8.76 -16.65 9.11
N ALA A 186 -8.85 -17.59 8.17
CA ALA A 186 -9.90 -18.61 8.14
C ALA A 186 -9.74 -19.59 9.31
N LEU A 187 -8.52 -20.03 9.57
CA LEU A 187 -8.20 -20.94 10.67
C LEU A 187 -8.54 -20.30 12.02
N LEU A 188 -8.09 -19.06 12.26
CA LEU A 188 -8.34 -18.34 13.51
C LEU A 188 -9.83 -17.95 13.65
N GLY A 189 -10.46 -17.52 12.56
CA GLY A 189 -11.87 -17.11 12.55
C GLY A 189 -12.84 -18.25 12.79
N TYR A 190 -12.71 -19.34 12.03
CA TYR A 190 -13.68 -20.45 12.04
C TYR A 190 -13.27 -21.60 12.97
N ALA A 191 -12.03 -22.10 12.88
CA ALA A 191 -11.61 -23.28 13.64
C ALA A 191 -11.39 -22.95 15.13
N PHE A 192 -10.67 -21.86 15.42
CA PHE A 192 -10.46 -21.37 16.79
C PHE A 192 -11.62 -20.53 17.34
N LYS A 193 -12.67 -20.30 16.53
CA LYS A 193 -13.88 -19.55 16.91
C LYS A 193 -13.59 -18.13 17.44
N LEU A 194 -12.50 -17.50 17.01
CA LEU A 194 -12.17 -16.11 17.34
C LEU A 194 -12.99 -15.10 16.52
N ASN A 195 -13.91 -15.59 15.66
CA ASN A 195 -14.82 -14.79 14.85
C ASN A 195 -14.05 -13.70 14.08
N VAL A 196 -14.55 -12.47 14.10
CA VAL A 196 -13.97 -11.32 13.39
C VAL A 196 -12.53 -11.05 13.83
N GLN A 197 -12.21 -11.19 15.12
CA GLN A 197 -10.86 -10.94 15.63
C GLN A 197 -9.85 -11.93 15.03
N GLY A 198 -10.25 -13.19 14.85
CA GLY A 198 -9.44 -14.19 14.17
C GLY A 198 -9.17 -13.83 12.71
N ILE A 199 -10.21 -13.47 11.96
CA ILE A 199 -10.07 -13.07 10.56
C ILE A 199 -9.19 -11.82 10.43
N TRP A 200 -9.43 -10.81 11.27
CA TRP A 200 -8.64 -9.58 11.29
C TRP A 200 -7.18 -9.83 11.67
N SER A 201 -6.91 -10.76 12.60
CA SER A 201 -5.54 -11.12 12.95
C SER A 201 -4.79 -11.77 11.78
N GLY A 202 -5.45 -12.61 10.97
CA GLY A 202 -4.88 -13.11 9.71
C GLY A 202 -4.54 -11.99 8.73
N MET A 203 -5.39 -10.96 8.66
CA MET A 203 -5.12 -9.75 7.88
C MET A 203 -3.90 -8.98 8.37
N LEU A 204 -3.78 -8.81 9.69
CA LEU A 204 -2.60 -8.19 10.30
C LEU A 204 -1.32 -8.99 10.06
N VAL A 205 -1.36 -10.32 10.14
CA VAL A 205 -0.21 -11.18 9.87
C VAL A 205 0.23 -11.05 8.41
N GLY A 206 -0.71 -11.10 7.47
CA GLY A 206 -0.42 -10.92 6.04
C GLY A 206 0.20 -9.56 5.74
N GLY A 207 -0.40 -8.48 6.26
CA GLY A 207 0.12 -7.12 6.17
C GLY A 207 1.50 -6.95 6.78
N PHE A 208 1.69 -7.46 8.00
CA PHE A 208 2.96 -7.35 8.70
C PHE A 208 4.08 -8.09 7.99
N LEU A 209 3.83 -9.32 7.52
CA LEU A 209 4.79 -10.10 6.76
C LEU A 209 5.17 -9.38 5.45
N GLN A 210 4.18 -8.85 4.74
CA GLN A 210 4.40 -8.07 3.52
C GLN A 210 5.29 -6.85 3.80
N ALA A 211 5.01 -6.09 4.86
CA ALA A 211 5.77 -4.91 5.23
C ALA A 211 7.23 -5.25 5.60
N VAL A 212 7.45 -6.35 6.33
CA VAL A 212 8.78 -6.83 6.69
C VAL A 212 9.58 -7.22 5.44
N ILE A 213 8.97 -7.98 4.52
CA ILE A 213 9.61 -8.39 3.26
C ILE A 213 9.95 -7.16 2.41
N MET A 214 9.03 -6.20 2.28
CA MET A 214 9.29 -4.95 1.56
C MET A 214 10.42 -4.14 2.17
N LEU A 215 10.41 -3.97 3.48
CA LEU A 215 11.45 -3.22 4.18
C LEU A 215 12.81 -3.90 4.01
N TYR A 216 12.86 -5.23 4.10
CA TYR A 216 14.07 -6.01 3.85
C TYR A 216 14.60 -5.78 2.43
N ILE A 217 13.74 -5.83 1.40
CA ILE A 217 14.13 -5.56 0.01
C ILE A 217 14.70 -4.15 -0.11
N ILE A 218 13.99 -3.13 0.40
CA ILE A 218 14.41 -1.72 0.33
C ILE A 218 15.78 -1.48 0.99
N ILE A 219 16.05 -2.14 2.12
CA ILE A 219 17.32 -2.04 2.83
C ILE A 219 18.45 -2.72 2.05
N GLN A 220 18.19 -3.91 1.49
CA GLN A 220 19.18 -4.68 0.72
C GLN A 220 19.43 -4.11 -0.68
N THR A 221 18.51 -3.32 -1.22
CA THR A 221 18.65 -2.75 -2.57
C THR A 221 19.91 -1.90 -2.67
N ASN A 222 20.71 -2.18 -3.71
CA ASN A 222 21.80 -1.30 -4.11
C ASN A 222 21.24 -0.14 -4.94
N TRP A 223 20.90 0.94 -4.24
CA TRP A 223 20.35 2.15 -4.84
C TRP A 223 21.22 2.78 -5.94
N ARG A 224 22.56 2.56 -5.95
CA ARG A 224 23.40 3.00 -7.08
C ARG A 224 23.07 2.21 -8.35
N LYS A 225 22.87 0.89 -8.23
CA LYS A 225 22.51 0.04 -9.37
C LYS A 225 21.12 0.40 -9.91
N GLU A 226 20.17 0.69 -9.02
CA GLU A 226 18.83 1.14 -9.42
C GLU A 226 18.86 2.50 -10.13
N ALA A 227 19.70 3.43 -9.69
CA ALA A 227 19.86 4.72 -10.37
C ALA A 227 20.42 4.54 -11.79
N LEU A 228 21.41 3.66 -11.97
CA LEU A 228 21.94 3.32 -13.30
C LEU A 228 20.87 2.70 -14.20
N GLN A 229 20.10 1.75 -13.67
CA GLN A 229 18.98 1.15 -14.41
C GLN A 229 17.88 2.15 -14.73
N ALA A 230 17.59 3.11 -13.84
CA ALA A 230 16.64 4.18 -14.09
C ALA A 230 17.13 5.11 -15.21
N GLU A 231 18.42 5.48 -15.19
CA GLU A 231 19.05 6.27 -16.25
C GLU A 231 18.98 5.55 -17.62
N ASP A 232 19.26 4.25 -17.67
CA ASP A 232 19.13 3.44 -18.88
C ASP A 232 17.68 3.38 -19.38
N ARG A 233 16.70 3.23 -18.48
CA ARG A 233 15.27 3.28 -18.83
C ARG A 233 14.87 4.64 -19.41
N VAL A 234 15.36 5.73 -18.83
CA VAL A 234 15.11 7.10 -19.34
C VAL A 234 15.77 7.29 -20.70
N LYS A 235 17.00 6.80 -20.94
CA LYS A 235 17.65 6.87 -22.25
C LYS A 235 16.92 6.05 -23.32
N GLN A 236 16.42 4.87 -22.98
CA GLN A 236 15.64 4.05 -23.90
C GLN A 236 14.27 4.67 -24.24
N TRP A 237 13.63 5.36 -23.29
CA TRP A 237 12.27 5.90 -23.47
C TRP A 237 12.23 7.37 -23.86
N GLY A 238 13.29 8.13 -23.60
CA GLY A 238 13.42 9.57 -23.87
C GLY A 238 13.87 9.91 -25.29
N GLY A 239 14.28 8.92 -26.09
CA GLY A 239 14.86 9.15 -27.42
C GLY A 239 16.28 9.71 -27.36
N PRO A 240 17.02 9.74 -28.48
CA PRO A 240 18.36 10.33 -28.52
C PRO A 240 18.29 11.82 -28.17
N SER A 241 19.09 12.24 -27.19
CA SER A 241 19.33 13.66 -26.90
C SER A 241 19.90 14.34 -28.14
N GLU A 242 19.25 15.39 -28.63
CA GLU A 242 19.80 16.24 -29.70
C GLU A 242 21.21 16.71 -29.30
N PRO A 243 22.19 16.67 -30.22
CA PRO A 243 23.52 17.20 -29.95
C PRO A 243 23.41 18.65 -29.51
N GLN A 244 24.00 19.00 -28.36
CA GLN A 244 24.23 20.39 -27.99
C GLN A 244 25.00 21.07 -29.12
N GLN A 245 24.32 21.92 -29.88
CA GLN A 245 24.95 22.86 -30.79
C GLN A 245 25.68 23.90 -29.93
N THR A 246 26.97 23.66 -29.70
CA THR A 246 27.90 24.71 -29.29
C THR A 246 27.98 25.73 -30.42
N SER A 247 27.37 26.89 -30.22
CA SER A 247 27.68 28.12 -30.97
C SER A 247 28.80 28.86 -30.29
#